data_AF-A0A0F9DPA5-F1
#
_entry.id   AF-A0A0F9DPA5-F1
#
_cell.length_a   1.000
_cell.length_b   1.000
_cell.length_c   1.000
_cell.angle_alpha   90.00
_cell.angle_beta   90.00
_cell.angle_gamma   90.00
#
_symmetry.space_group_name_H-M   'P 1'
#
loop_
_entity.id
_entity.type
_entity.pdbx_description
1 polymer ?
#
loop_
_entity_poly.entity_id
_entity_poly.type
_entity_poly.pdbx_seq_one_letter_code
_entity_poly.pdbx_strand_id
1 'polypeptide(L)'
;MEEREKDLTLNQQKIYNELTKLDKKSGIAYVGALKVLKDISNPDRFYQAANSIRHLGAIISRQIEVDVDEDEIGKLEEELNQILVDKEIANKYNVKVYVRESSLRDKLKKIIIESPYVLPVHSERRIDRLFQRWLKLHKKFTGIAHYGVLEVDPVEFDKDIKELENILLDLLEPPQEIITQLDELILTQKPTQDDIEKLINLIKHPSHTQYFFTRLESPEWIDALNENEFFSEPKVTKSHSFMISFFAPLSYLNRMSSVAPDKILEVLKNFQKTKKYRLYRPLLICLTKMPTYNSKKALDLIAVWMSHFYSTSELVELKRLLKLFIEDKEYESVIKLLSIILRVEAPKLRVEREDLTEKLSFVFNDFENFLDILIDLETEKQSCRFIILLSETLTIIIKQEIIEYHKLNETISGVHQDISTNIKELKDNSNIWRPSINNFDVRNKKNIIVDKILWILQKLKYADKELFIKCLRGLSNFNFSIFKRIQLYFFTEEKESFNDEIKQVLTDKKLILDRNYWNEVFFILKNNFNTLEEIERKNILNWIEEDYVIDLSHLE
;
A
#
# COMPACT_ATOMS: atom_id res chain seq x y z
N MET A 1 12.35 -51.81 7.30
CA MET A 1 13.78 -51.82 7.70
C MET A 1 14.39 -53.12 7.21
N GLU A 2 14.68 -53.14 5.91
CA GLU A 2 15.22 -54.30 5.19
C GLU A 2 16.76 -54.23 5.20
N GLU A 3 17.46 -55.30 4.81
CA GLU A 3 18.92 -55.46 4.63
C GLU A 3 19.68 -54.29 3.95
N ARG A 4 18.99 -53.28 3.43
CA ARG A 4 19.53 -52.15 2.67
C ARG A 4 20.19 -51.06 3.52
N GLU A 5 19.90 -50.99 4.83
CA GLU A 5 20.37 -49.91 5.73
C GLU A 5 21.62 -50.27 6.56
N LYS A 6 22.01 -51.56 6.62
CA LYS A 6 23.04 -52.06 7.56
C LYS A 6 24.45 -51.43 7.39
N ASP A 7 24.76 -50.89 6.21
CA ASP A 7 26.10 -50.37 5.86
C ASP A 7 26.14 -48.84 5.66
N LEU A 8 25.07 -48.13 6.00
CA LEU A 8 25.00 -46.67 5.87
C LEU A 8 25.49 -45.98 7.15
N THR A 9 26.21 -44.87 7.00
CA THR A 9 26.49 -44.00 8.15
C THR A 9 25.20 -43.34 8.66
N LEU A 10 25.20 -42.79 9.86
CA LEU A 10 24.04 -42.09 10.42
C LEU A 10 23.51 -40.98 9.48
N ASN A 11 24.41 -40.20 8.89
CA ASN A 11 24.05 -39.16 7.92
C ASN A 11 23.45 -39.74 6.64
N GLN A 12 23.98 -40.84 6.14
CA GLN A 12 23.44 -41.52 4.95
C GLN A 12 22.06 -42.12 5.22
N GLN A 13 21.81 -42.63 6.43
CA GLN A 13 20.49 -43.08 6.86
C GLN A 13 19.49 -41.91 6.90
N LYS A 14 19.90 -40.75 7.46
CA LYS A 14 19.08 -39.53 7.43
C LYS A 14 18.71 -39.13 6.00
N ILE A 15 19.70 -39.00 5.10
CA ILE A 15 19.46 -38.65 3.69
C ILE A 15 18.50 -39.66 3.04
N TYR A 16 18.74 -40.97 3.24
CA TYR A 16 17.88 -42.02 2.67
C TYR A 16 16.42 -41.90 3.13
N ASN A 17 16.20 -41.68 4.44
CA ASN A 17 14.87 -41.57 5.01
C ASN A 17 14.12 -40.36 4.44
N GLU A 18 14.77 -39.20 4.36
CA GLU A 18 14.13 -37.96 3.88
C GLU A 18 13.90 -37.99 2.36
N LEU A 19 14.84 -38.52 1.58
CA LEU A 19 14.62 -38.79 0.16
C LEU A 19 13.45 -39.75 -0.07
N THR A 20 13.30 -40.77 0.77
CA THR A 20 12.21 -41.76 0.64
C THR A 20 10.84 -41.14 0.93
N LYS A 21 10.76 -40.13 1.82
CA LYS A 21 9.54 -39.35 2.04
C LYS A 21 9.14 -38.52 0.84
N LEU A 22 10.12 -37.95 0.12
CA LEU A 22 9.88 -37.25 -1.14
C LEU A 22 9.49 -38.23 -2.24
N ASP A 23 10.34 -39.21 -2.52
CA ASP A 23 10.11 -40.27 -3.50
C ASP A 23 10.87 -41.54 -3.13
N LYS A 24 10.18 -42.67 -3.00
CA LYS A 24 10.80 -43.96 -2.66
C LYS A 24 11.92 -44.36 -3.62
N LYS A 25 11.80 -44.07 -4.92
CA LYS A 25 12.83 -44.42 -5.93
C LYS A 25 14.06 -43.53 -5.78
N SER A 26 13.92 -42.29 -5.32
CA SER A 26 15.06 -41.39 -5.08
C SER A 26 15.97 -41.90 -3.96
N GLY A 27 15.39 -42.38 -2.85
CA GLY A 27 16.14 -43.03 -1.77
C GLY A 27 16.83 -44.32 -2.23
N ILE A 28 16.14 -45.14 -3.04
CA ILE A 28 16.73 -46.36 -3.62
C ILE A 28 17.90 -46.01 -4.54
N ALA A 29 17.78 -44.98 -5.38
CA ALA A 29 18.84 -44.53 -6.28
C ALA A 29 20.09 -44.07 -5.50
N TYR A 30 19.89 -43.34 -4.40
CA TYR A 30 20.96 -42.91 -3.51
C TYR A 30 21.73 -44.09 -2.88
N VAL A 31 21.02 -45.02 -2.24
CA VAL A 31 21.65 -46.19 -1.62
C VAL A 31 22.29 -47.12 -2.67
N GLY A 32 21.65 -47.26 -3.83
CA GLY A 32 22.20 -48.00 -4.97
C GLY A 32 23.54 -47.44 -5.42
N ALA A 33 23.65 -46.11 -5.55
CA ALA A 33 24.91 -45.46 -5.89
C ALA A 33 26.02 -45.75 -4.87
N LEU A 34 25.73 -45.64 -3.57
CA LEU A 34 26.70 -45.91 -2.50
C LEU A 34 27.15 -47.37 -2.48
N LYS A 35 26.24 -48.33 -2.69
CA LYS A 35 26.56 -49.76 -2.73
C LYS A 35 27.46 -50.10 -3.91
N VAL A 36 27.11 -49.60 -5.10
CA VAL A 36 27.91 -49.81 -6.30
C VAL A 36 29.30 -49.18 -6.14
N LEU A 37 29.38 -47.98 -5.59
CA LEU A 37 30.66 -47.31 -5.33
C LEU A 37 31.58 -48.10 -4.39
N LYS A 38 31.02 -48.78 -3.38
CA LYS A 38 31.77 -49.63 -2.44
C LYS A 38 32.26 -50.94 -3.04
N ASP A 39 31.68 -51.39 -4.16
CA ASP A 39 32.10 -52.62 -4.83
C ASP A 39 33.40 -52.41 -5.62
N ILE A 40 34.54 -52.73 -4.99
CA ILE A 40 35.87 -52.60 -5.59
C ILE A 40 36.10 -53.59 -6.74
N SER A 41 35.31 -54.67 -6.81
CA SER A 41 35.41 -55.63 -7.90
C SER A 41 34.75 -55.16 -9.20
N ASN A 42 33.90 -54.14 -9.12
CA ASN A 42 33.21 -53.55 -10.27
C ASN A 42 34.07 -52.44 -10.91
N PRO A 43 34.63 -52.66 -12.12
CA PRO A 43 35.44 -51.65 -12.80
C PRO A 43 34.63 -50.40 -13.19
N ASP A 44 33.32 -50.53 -13.35
CA ASP A 44 32.42 -49.44 -13.77
C ASP A 44 31.74 -48.74 -12.59
N ARG A 45 32.16 -49.03 -11.34
CA ARG A 45 31.49 -48.55 -10.12
C ARG A 45 31.27 -47.04 -10.10
N PHE A 46 32.20 -46.25 -10.62
CA PHE A 46 32.08 -44.79 -10.66
C PHE A 46 31.04 -44.31 -11.67
N TYR A 47 31.02 -44.91 -12.87
CA TYR A 47 30.06 -44.61 -13.93
C TYR A 47 28.64 -44.99 -13.51
N GLN A 48 28.48 -46.17 -12.92
CA GLN A 48 27.20 -46.67 -12.43
C GLN A 48 26.69 -45.87 -11.22
N ALA A 49 27.57 -45.52 -10.26
CA ALA A 49 27.21 -44.65 -9.14
C ALA A 49 26.80 -43.25 -9.63
N ALA A 50 27.57 -42.65 -10.54
CA ALA A 50 27.24 -41.36 -11.15
C ALA A 50 25.89 -41.40 -11.89
N ASN A 51 25.59 -42.50 -12.58
CA ASN A 51 24.31 -42.72 -13.23
C ASN A 51 23.17 -42.74 -12.22
N SER A 52 23.30 -43.48 -11.12
CA SER A 52 22.28 -43.50 -10.06
C SER A 52 22.10 -42.12 -9.40
N ILE A 53 23.18 -41.37 -9.19
CA ILE A 53 23.13 -40.03 -8.58
C ILE A 53 22.53 -38.99 -9.52
N ARG A 54 22.86 -38.97 -10.81
CA ARG A 54 22.22 -38.03 -11.75
C ARG A 54 20.70 -38.28 -11.80
N HIS A 55 20.29 -39.54 -11.66
CA HIS A 55 18.88 -39.90 -11.64
C HIS A 55 18.14 -39.40 -10.39
N LEU A 56 18.83 -39.14 -9.28
CA LEU A 56 18.22 -38.65 -8.03
C LEU A 56 17.46 -37.33 -8.24
N GLY A 57 18.12 -36.32 -8.81
CA GLY A 57 17.46 -35.03 -9.11
C GLY A 57 16.33 -35.17 -10.14
N ALA A 58 16.52 -36.03 -11.15
CA ALA A 58 15.50 -36.28 -12.17
C ALA A 58 14.25 -36.96 -11.59
N ILE A 59 14.42 -37.95 -10.70
CA ILE A 59 13.32 -38.67 -10.04
C ILE A 59 12.48 -37.71 -9.21
N ILE A 60 13.13 -36.90 -8.36
CA ILE A 60 12.43 -35.92 -7.52
C ILE A 60 11.68 -34.93 -8.43
N SER A 61 12.34 -34.35 -9.43
CA SER A 61 11.73 -33.32 -10.28
C SER A 61 10.52 -33.76 -11.12
N ARG A 62 10.33 -35.07 -11.35
CA ARG A 62 9.21 -35.62 -12.13
C ARG A 62 7.87 -35.58 -11.41
N GLN A 63 7.86 -35.27 -10.10
CA GLN A 63 6.64 -35.20 -9.31
C GLN A 63 5.83 -33.92 -9.53
N ILE A 64 6.39 -32.91 -10.23
CA ILE A 64 5.64 -31.72 -10.63
C ILE A 64 5.10 -31.93 -12.04
N GLU A 65 3.80 -32.11 -12.15
CA GLU A 65 3.07 -31.73 -13.35
C GLU A 65 3.04 -30.20 -13.40
N VAL A 66 3.53 -29.63 -14.51
CA VAL A 66 3.39 -28.20 -14.73
C VAL A 66 1.97 -28.02 -15.25
N ASP A 67 1.05 -27.63 -14.36
CA ASP A 67 -0.26 -27.12 -14.81
C ASP A 67 0.00 -25.89 -15.67
N VAL A 68 -0.21 -26.06 -16.96
CA VAL A 68 -0.22 -24.98 -17.92
C VAL A 68 -1.65 -24.49 -17.99
N ASP A 69 -1.90 -23.28 -17.49
CA ASP A 69 -3.17 -22.61 -17.70
C ASP A 69 -3.20 -22.11 -19.16
N GLU A 70 -3.77 -22.91 -20.05
CA GLU A 70 -3.90 -22.60 -21.47
C GLU A 70 -4.72 -21.31 -21.70
N ASP A 71 -5.66 -20.99 -20.79
CA ASP A 71 -6.45 -19.75 -20.85
C ASP A 71 -5.60 -18.52 -20.50
N GLU A 72 -4.66 -18.63 -19.55
CA GLU A 72 -3.72 -17.53 -19.23
C GLU A 72 -2.75 -17.27 -20.40
N ILE A 73 -2.31 -18.31 -21.11
CA ILE A 73 -1.48 -18.18 -22.31
C ILE A 73 -2.24 -17.46 -23.42
N GLY A 74 -3.48 -17.88 -23.69
CA GLY A 74 -4.32 -17.25 -24.71
C GLY A 74 -4.53 -15.76 -24.44
N LYS A 75 -4.81 -15.39 -23.18
CA LYS A 75 -4.94 -13.98 -22.77
C LYS A 75 -3.65 -13.17 -22.96
N LEU A 76 -2.49 -13.75 -22.61
CA LEU A 76 -1.20 -13.07 -22.81
C LEU A 76 -0.86 -12.91 -24.29
N GLU A 77 -1.19 -13.89 -25.14
CA GLU A 77 -1.06 -13.77 -26.59
C GLU A 77 -1.95 -12.67 -27.14
N GLU A 78 -3.20 -12.57 -26.69
CA GLU A 78 -4.13 -11.49 -27.05
C GLU A 78 -3.60 -10.11 -26.61
N GLU A 79 -3.14 -9.97 -25.37
CA GLU A 79 -2.56 -8.71 -24.85
C GLU A 79 -1.32 -8.27 -25.65
N LEU A 80 -0.41 -9.21 -25.94
CA LEU A 80 0.78 -8.91 -26.74
C LEU A 80 0.43 -8.55 -28.19
N ASN A 81 -0.53 -9.25 -28.80
CA ASN A 81 -1.00 -8.93 -30.14
C ASN A 81 -1.65 -7.55 -30.18
N GLN A 82 -2.44 -7.18 -29.17
CA GLN A 82 -3.02 -5.85 -29.06
C GLN A 82 -1.93 -4.76 -28.99
N ILE A 83 -0.87 -4.98 -28.21
CA ILE A 83 0.29 -4.05 -28.15
C ILE A 83 0.95 -3.90 -29.53
N LEU A 84 1.02 -4.95 -30.34
CA LEU A 84 1.59 -4.87 -31.69
C LEU A 84 0.67 -4.15 -32.68
N VAL A 85 -0.65 -4.29 -32.52
CA VAL A 85 -1.66 -3.55 -33.28
C VAL A 85 -1.56 -2.05 -32.95
N ASP A 86 -1.53 -1.70 -31.67
CA ASP A 86 -1.42 -0.32 -31.19
C ASP A 86 -0.12 0.37 -31.67
N LYS A 87 0.92 -0.42 -31.96
CA LYS A 87 2.21 0.05 -32.48
C LYS A 87 2.34 -0.03 -34.01
N GLU A 88 1.28 -0.40 -34.73
CA GLU A 88 1.24 -0.55 -36.19
C GLU A 88 2.32 -1.50 -36.76
N ILE A 89 2.74 -2.51 -35.99
CA ILE A 89 3.79 -3.47 -36.38
C ILE A 89 3.31 -4.93 -36.37
N ALA A 90 2.02 -5.18 -36.15
CA ALA A 90 1.44 -6.53 -36.14
C ALA A 90 1.77 -7.34 -37.42
N ASN A 91 1.81 -6.71 -38.59
CA ASN A 91 2.12 -7.38 -39.86
C ASN A 91 3.58 -7.84 -39.99
N LYS A 92 4.47 -7.42 -39.08
CA LYS A 92 5.90 -7.73 -39.11
C LYS A 92 6.30 -8.86 -38.16
N TYR A 93 5.46 -9.19 -37.17
CA TYR A 93 5.80 -10.13 -36.11
C TYR A 93 4.66 -11.09 -35.84
N ASN A 94 5.00 -12.36 -35.66
CA ASN A 94 4.05 -13.36 -35.16
C ASN A 94 4.40 -13.65 -33.69
N VAL A 95 3.45 -13.43 -32.79
CA VAL A 95 3.64 -13.70 -31.35
C VAL A 95 3.09 -15.07 -31.03
N LYS A 96 3.92 -15.85 -30.35
CA LYS A 96 3.50 -17.11 -29.75
C LYS A 96 4.11 -17.21 -28.36
N VAL A 97 3.29 -17.41 -27.36
CA VAL A 97 3.70 -17.54 -25.96
C VAL A 97 3.91 -19.02 -25.69
N TYR A 98 5.11 -19.35 -25.20
CA TYR A 98 5.45 -20.71 -24.80
C TYR A 98 5.70 -20.74 -23.29
N VAL A 99 5.17 -21.75 -22.61
CA VAL A 99 5.62 -22.05 -21.26
C VAL A 99 7.01 -22.64 -21.35
N ARG A 100 8.01 -21.91 -20.84
CA ARG A 100 9.33 -22.49 -20.63
C ARG A 100 9.19 -23.63 -19.63
N GLU A 101 9.56 -24.85 -20.01
CA GLU A 101 9.66 -25.95 -19.05
C GLU A 101 10.47 -25.48 -17.84
N SER A 102 9.90 -25.62 -16.65
CA SER A 102 10.57 -25.24 -15.41
C SER A 102 11.91 -25.98 -15.33
N SER A 103 12.99 -25.24 -15.08
CA SER A 103 14.31 -25.85 -15.02
C SER A 103 14.35 -26.89 -13.90
N LEU A 104 15.25 -27.88 -13.99
CA LEU A 104 15.47 -28.84 -12.90
C LEU A 104 15.63 -28.12 -11.54
N ARG A 105 16.29 -26.96 -11.54
CA ARG A 105 16.43 -26.07 -10.39
C ARG A 105 15.08 -25.66 -9.80
N ASP A 106 14.18 -25.17 -10.64
CA ASP A 106 12.90 -24.60 -10.22
C ASP A 106 11.95 -25.69 -9.75
N LYS A 107 11.97 -26.86 -10.41
CA LYS A 107 11.22 -28.05 -9.99
C LYS A 107 11.68 -28.54 -8.62
N LEU A 108 13.00 -28.74 -8.45
CA LEU A 108 13.55 -29.18 -7.16
C LEU A 108 13.28 -28.17 -6.04
N LYS A 109 13.44 -26.87 -6.31
CA LYS A 109 13.08 -25.83 -5.35
C LYS A 109 11.61 -25.88 -4.93
N LYS A 110 10.69 -26.05 -5.89
CA LYS A 110 9.26 -26.09 -5.59
C LYS A 110 8.87 -27.33 -4.78
N ILE A 111 9.45 -28.49 -5.05
CA ILE A 111 9.19 -29.72 -4.26
C ILE A 111 9.79 -29.61 -2.86
N ILE A 112 11.04 -29.16 -2.77
CA ILE A 112 11.78 -29.20 -1.52
C ILE A 112 11.41 -28.03 -0.61
N ILE A 113 10.96 -26.88 -1.12
CA ILE A 113 10.73 -25.66 -0.31
C ILE A 113 9.26 -25.19 -0.32
N GLU A 114 8.46 -25.66 -1.28
CA GLU A 114 7.04 -25.33 -1.49
C GLU A 114 6.76 -23.85 -1.88
N SER A 115 7.57 -22.88 -1.44
CA SER A 115 7.50 -21.46 -1.85
C SER A 115 8.78 -20.65 -1.49
N PRO A 116 9.88 -20.78 -2.23
CA PRO A 116 11.20 -20.21 -1.86
C PRO A 116 11.24 -18.68 -1.85
N TYR A 117 10.34 -18.02 -2.56
CA TYR A 117 10.37 -16.56 -2.73
C TYR A 117 9.75 -15.77 -1.56
N VAL A 118 9.31 -16.47 -0.51
CA VAL A 118 8.80 -15.89 0.75
C VAL A 118 9.89 -15.89 1.83
N LEU A 119 11.07 -16.45 1.53
CA LEU A 119 12.20 -16.46 2.46
C LEU A 119 12.87 -15.08 2.59
N PRO A 120 13.48 -14.78 3.76
CA PRO A 120 14.40 -13.65 3.90
C PRO A 120 15.52 -13.68 2.85
N VAL A 121 16.01 -12.51 2.44
CA VAL A 121 16.92 -12.36 1.29
C VAL A 121 18.18 -13.24 1.42
N HIS A 122 18.78 -13.28 2.60
CA HIS A 122 19.99 -14.09 2.83
C HIS A 122 19.70 -15.60 2.84
N SER A 123 18.58 -16.02 3.43
CA SER A 123 18.13 -17.41 3.39
C SER A 123 17.82 -17.87 1.96
N GLU A 124 17.11 -17.04 1.18
CA GLU A 124 16.85 -17.28 -0.25
C GLU A 124 18.17 -17.40 -1.03
N ARG A 125 19.10 -16.44 -0.86
CA ARG A 125 20.41 -16.46 -1.53
C ARG A 125 21.21 -17.72 -1.18
N ARG A 126 21.16 -18.17 0.07
CA ARG A 126 21.84 -19.38 0.53
C ARG A 126 21.26 -20.63 -0.12
N ILE A 127 19.94 -20.80 -0.04
CA ILE A 127 19.22 -21.88 -0.72
C ILE A 127 19.55 -21.90 -2.21
N ASP A 128 19.58 -20.73 -2.84
CA ASP A 128 19.95 -20.57 -4.24
C ASP A 128 21.35 -21.09 -4.54
N ARG A 129 22.33 -20.82 -3.66
CA ARG A 129 23.69 -21.36 -3.77
C ARG A 129 23.73 -22.88 -3.59
N LEU A 130 22.97 -23.45 -2.66
CA LEU A 130 22.90 -24.90 -2.47
C LEU A 130 22.38 -25.60 -3.74
N PHE A 131 21.30 -25.10 -4.32
CA PHE A 131 20.78 -25.65 -5.58
C PHE A 131 21.76 -25.47 -6.74
N GLN A 132 22.48 -24.35 -6.83
CA GLN A 132 23.50 -24.17 -7.87
C GLN A 132 24.67 -25.16 -7.73
N ARG A 133 25.13 -25.40 -6.49
CA ARG A 133 26.15 -26.41 -6.21
C ARG A 133 25.66 -27.82 -6.57
N TRP A 134 24.42 -28.15 -6.21
CA TRP A 134 23.82 -29.43 -6.59
C TRP A 134 23.74 -29.58 -8.10
N LEU A 135 23.32 -28.56 -8.85
CA LEU A 135 23.27 -28.63 -10.32
C LEU A 135 24.66 -28.77 -10.95
N LYS A 136 25.69 -28.15 -10.37
CA LYS A 136 27.08 -28.33 -10.81
C LYS A 136 27.51 -29.79 -10.64
N LEU A 137 27.22 -30.39 -9.48
CA LEU A 137 27.49 -31.81 -9.22
C LEU A 137 26.68 -32.71 -10.16
N HIS A 138 25.39 -32.42 -10.36
CA HIS A 138 24.53 -33.16 -11.29
C HIS A 138 25.11 -33.14 -12.71
N LYS A 139 25.60 -32.00 -13.21
CA LYS A 139 26.26 -31.90 -14.51
C LYS A 139 27.54 -32.72 -14.56
N LYS A 140 28.35 -32.70 -13.48
CA LYS A 140 29.57 -33.50 -13.36
C LYS A 140 29.26 -35.01 -13.42
N PHE A 141 28.33 -35.48 -12.60
CA PHE A 141 27.89 -36.89 -12.60
C PHE A 141 27.26 -37.30 -13.93
N THR A 142 26.55 -36.39 -14.61
CA THR A 142 26.02 -36.65 -15.95
C THR A 142 27.16 -36.84 -16.97
N GLY A 143 28.20 -36.00 -16.93
CA GLY A 143 29.37 -36.13 -17.80
C GLY A 143 30.12 -37.45 -17.58
N ILE A 144 30.26 -37.87 -16.31
CA ILE A 144 30.86 -39.16 -15.96
C ILE A 144 29.98 -40.31 -16.50
N ALA A 145 28.68 -40.32 -16.18
CA ALA A 145 27.78 -41.42 -16.52
C ALA A 145 27.65 -41.68 -18.05
N HIS A 146 27.84 -40.66 -18.89
CA HIS A 146 27.77 -40.78 -20.35
C HIS A 146 29.13 -41.08 -21.03
N TYR A 147 30.13 -41.56 -20.28
CA TYR A 147 31.47 -41.94 -20.76
C TYR A 147 32.30 -40.79 -21.36
N GLY A 148 32.00 -39.53 -20.99
CA GLY A 148 32.72 -38.35 -21.51
C GLY A 148 34.06 -38.07 -20.83
N VAL A 149 34.41 -38.80 -19.77
CA VAL A 149 35.66 -38.66 -19.00
C VAL A 149 36.40 -39.99 -19.09
N LEU A 150 37.63 -39.98 -19.62
CA LEU A 150 38.40 -41.21 -19.91
C LEU A 150 38.87 -41.92 -18.63
N GLU A 151 39.12 -41.17 -17.54
CA GLU A 151 39.49 -41.71 -16.23
C GLU A 151 38.86 -40.86 -15.11
N VAL A 152 38.26 -41.52 -14.12
CA VAL A 152 37.68 -40.87 -12.93
C VAL A 152 38.66 -40.96 -11.78
N ASP A 153 39.10 -39.82 -11.24
CA ASP A 153 39.89 -39.79 -10.00
C ASP A 153 39.01 -40.22 -8.81
N PRO A 154 39.33 -41.35 -8.12
CA PRO A 154 38.58 -41.82 -6.96
C PRO A 154 38.49 -40.79 -5.83
N VAL A 155 39.54 -40.00 -5.61
CA VAL A 155 39.59 -39.01 -4.51
C VAL A 155 38.67 -37.84 -4.82
N GLU A 156 38.69 -37.37 -6.07
CA GLU A 156 37.79 -36.32 -6.54
C GLU A 156 36.34 -36.78 -6.52
N PHE A 157 36.06 -38.02 -6.93
CA PHE A 157 34.71 -38.57 -6.92
C PHE A 157 34.16 -38.69 -5.48
N ASP A 158 34.94 -39.20 -4.53
CA ASP A 158 34.53 -39.28 -3.12
C ASP A 158 34.26 -37.89 -2.53
N LYS A 159 35.05 -36.88 -2.92
CA LYS A 159 34.82 -35.48 -2.54
C LYS A 159 33.50 -34.95 -3.10
N ASP A 160 33.16 -35.26 -4.35
CA ASP A 160 31.89 -34.88 -4.96
C ASP A 160 30.69 -35.55 -4.27
N ILE A 161 30.83 -36.82 -3.89
CA ILE A 161 29.81 -37.55 -3.12
C ILE A 161 29.58 -36.88 -1.77
N LYS A 162 30.65 -36.61 -1.02
CA LYS A 162 30.56 -35.91 0.27
C LYS A 162 29.95 -34.52 0.11
N GLU A 163 30.28 -33.80 -0.97
CA GLU A 163 29.65 -32.50 -1.24
C GLU A 163 28.15 -32.64 -1.49
N LEU A 164 27.72 -33.63 -2.27
CA LEU A 164 26.29 -33.91 -2.49
C LEU A 164 25.59 -34.27 -1.18
N GLU A 165 26.18 -35.18 -0.39
CA GLU A 165 25.61 -35.59 0.90
C GLU A 165 25.45 -34.40 1.85
N ASN A 166 26.43 -33.50 1.92
CA ASN A 166 26.34 -32.28 2.71
C ASN A 166 25.21 -31.37 2.23
N ILE A 167 25.02 -31.22 0.91
CA ILE A 167 23.90 -30.43 0.37
C ILE A 167 22.56 -31.08 0.69
N LEU A 168 22.44 -32.41 0.59
CA LEU A 168 21.21 -33.14 0.87
C LEU A 168 20.86 -33.09 2.36
N LEU A 169 21.83 -33.26 3.26
CA LEU A 169 21.61 -33.09 4.71
C LEU A 169 21.11 -31.69 5.04
N ASP A 170 21.67 -30.68 4.39
CA ASP A 170 21.27 -29.30 4.59
C ASP A 170 19.85 -29.05 4.06
N LEU A 171 19.53 -29.49 2.84
CA LEU A 171 18.20 -29.24 2.26
C LEU A 171 17.09 -30.11 2.89
N LEU A 172 17.43 -31.31 3.36
CA LEU A 172 16.47 -32.31 3.83
C LEU A 172 16.51 -32.50 5.36
N GLU A 173 17.12 -31.58 6.10
CA GLU A 173 17.20 -31.70 7.57
C GLU A 173 15.79 -31.92 8.19
N PRO A 174 15.62 -32.90 9.09
CA PRO A 174 14.30 -33.22 9.64
C PRO A 174 13.63 -32.01 10.30
N PRO A 175 12.32 -31.76 10.05
CA PRO A 175 11.63 -30.58 10.59
C PRO A 175 11.75 -30.43 12.10
N GLN A 176 11.72 -31.54 12.87
CA GLN A 176 11.82 -31.52 14.33
C GLN A 176 13.18 -31.00 14.83
N GLU A 177 14.27 -31.36 14.14
CA GLU A 177 15.63 -30.89 14.49
C GLU A 177 15.75 -29.39 14.22
N ILE A 178 15.16 -28.90 13.12
CA ILE A 178 15.12 -27.47 12.80
C ILE A 178 14.30 -26.70 13.83
N ILE A 179 13.11 -27.17 14.17
CA ILE A 179 12.24 -26.52 15.17
C ILE A 179 12.94 -26.41 16.52
N THR A 180 13.60 -27.48 16.98
CA THR A 180 14.33 -27.48 18.25
C THR A 180 15.43 -26.40 18.25
N GLN A 181 16.19 -26.28 17.16
CA GLN A 181 17.23 -25.26 17.03
C GLN A 181 16.66 -23.84 16.90
N LEU A 182 15.48 -23.67 16.30
CA LEU A 182 14.79 -22.38 16.27
C LEU A 182 14.29 -21.98 17.67
N ASP A 183 13.79 -22.93 18.47
CA ASP A 183 13.37 -22.67 19.85
C ASP A 183 14.55 -22.19 20.71
N GLU A 184 15.74 -22.76 20.54
CA GLU A 184 16.98 -22.26 21.18
C GLU A 184 17.26 -20.79 20.81
N LEU A 185 17.12 -20.43 19.53
CA LEU A 185 17.33 -19.05 19.07
C LEU A 185 16.25 -18.10 19.60
N ILE A 186 14.98 -18.53 19.68
CA ILE A 186 13.88 -17.71 20.20
C ILE A 186 14.14 -17.31 21.67
N LEU A 187 14.76 -18.19 22.46
CA LEU A 187 15.11 -17.93 23.86
C LEU A 187 16.30 -16.98 24.03
N THR A 188 17.05 -16.70 22.95
CA THR A 188 18.22 -15.84 23.00
C THR A 188 17.80 -14.39 23.17
N GLN A 189 18.15 -13.78 24.31
CA GLN A 189 17.77 -12.41 24.59
C GLN A 189 18.57 -11.38 23.78
N LYS A 190 19.87 -11.61 23.58
CA LYS A 190 20.78 -10.71 22.87
C LYS A 190 21.48 -11.48 21.75
N PRO A 191 21.00 -11.39 20.50
CA PRO A 191 21.59 -12.15 19.41
C PRO A 191 22.97 -11.63 19.04
N THR A 192 23.84 -12.56 18.70
CA THR A 192 25.15 -12.33 18.09
C THR A 192 25.07 -12.52 16.58
N GLN A 193 26.14 -12.16 15.86
CA GLN A 193 26.20 -12.44 14.42
C GLN A 193 26.15 -13.94 14.13
N ASP A 194 26.73 -14.78 15.00
CA ASP A 194 26.67 -16.24 14.87
C ASP A 194 25.23 -16.77 15.00
N ASP A 195 24.42 -16.16 15.87
CA ASP A 195 23.00 -16.50 16.02
C ASP A 195 22.21 -16.15 14.74
N ILE A 196 22.56 -15.04 14.09
CA ILE A 196 21.96 -14.64 12.81
C ILE A 196 22.38 -15.61 11.70
N GLU A 197 23.65 -16.01 11.64
CA GLU A 197 24.10 -17.00 10.67
C GLU A 197 23.42 -18.36 10.88
N LYS A 198 23.28 -18.79 12.14
CA LYS A 198 22.50 -19.98 12.52
C LYS A 198 21.05 -19.83 12.06
N LEU A 199 20.41 -18.69 12.29
CA LEU A 199 19.05 -18.42 11.84
C LEU A 199 18.90 -18.50 10.31
N ILE A 200 19.83 -17.88 9.57
CA ILE A 200 19.85 -17.91 8.09
C ILE A 200 19.95 -19.35 7.58
N ASN A 201 20.73 -20.20 8.27
CA ASN A 201 20.88 -21.61 7.94
C ASN A 201 19.60 -22.42 8.22
N LEU A 202 18.87 -22.11 9.30
CA LEU A 202 17.67 -22.83 9.72
C LEU A 202 16.41 -22.44 8.93
N ILE A 203 16.31 -21.19 8.48
CA ILE A 203 15.18 -20.72 7.66
C ILE A 203 15.31 -21.25 6.23
N LYS A 204 14.80 -22.46 6.03
CA LYS A 204 14.77 -23.16 4.73
C LYS A 204 13.39 -23.11 4.07
N HIS A 205 12.33 -22.95 4.87
CA HIS A 205 10.93 -22.90 4.43
C HIS A 205 10.18 -21.68 4.97
N PRO A 206 9.13 -21.21 4.27
CA PRO A 206 8.25 -20.15 4.78
C PRO A 206 7.63 -20.46 6.14
N SER A 207 7.36 -21.74 6.41
CA SER A 207 6.88 -22.22 7.72
C SER A 207 7.88 -21.97 8.83
N HIS A 208 9.19 -22.05 8.57
CA HIS A 208 10.23 -21.75 9.56
C HIS A 208 10.29 -20.26 9.85
N THR A 209 10.22 -19.42 8.80
CA THR A 209 10.10 -17.96 8.94
C THR A 209 8.88 -17.62 9.80
N GLN A 210 7.72 -18.18 9.48
CA GLN A 210 6.49 -17.96 10.24
C GLN A 210 6.64 -18.45 11.69
N TYR A 211 7.17 -19.65 11.91
CA TYR A 211 7.39 -20.21 13.23
C TYR A 211 8.25 -19.32 14.11
N PHE A 212 9.39 -18.86 13.58
CA PHE A 212 10.34 -18.03 14.30
C PHE A 212 9.73 -16.65 14.63
N PHE A 213 9.25 -15.94 13.62
CA PHE A 213 8.73 -14.58 13.79
C PHE A 213 7.39 -14.50 14.53
N THR A 214 6.62 -15.58 14.65
CA THR A 214 5.40 -15.57 15.48
C THR A 214 5.70 -15.76 16.96
N ARG A 215 6.80 -16.44 17.30
CA ARG A 215 7.20 -16.72 18.69
C ARG A 215 8.30 -15.80 19.23
N LEU A 216 9.01 -15.10 18.37
CA LEU A 216 10.03 -14.15 18.82
C LEU A 216 9.39 -13.00 19.62
N GLU A 217 9.89 -12.79 20.83
CA GLU A 217 9.41 -11.76 21.78
C GLU A 217 10.50 -10.77 22.19
N SER A 218 11.80 -11.11 22.04
CA SER A 218 12.88 -10.20 22.43
C SER A 218 13.01 -9.04 21.43
N PRO A 219 13.04 -7.76 21.88
CA PRO A 219 13.25 -6.60 21.01
C PRO A 219 14.71 -6.40 20.57
N GLU A 220 15.68 -7.08 21.20
CA GLU A 220 17.10 -6.93 20.84
C GLU A 220 17.45 -7.56 19.49
N TRP A 221 16.56 -8.39 18.95
CA TRP A 221 16.69 -8.93 17.61
C TRP A 221 16.43 -7.92 16.51
N ILE A 222 15.76 -6.79 16.78
CA ILE A 222 15.36 -5.84 15.73
C ILE A 222 16.57 -5.34 14.95
N ASP A 223 17.63 -4.88 15.63
CA ASP A 223 18.78 -4.28 14.96
C ASP A 223 19.55 -5.32 14.14
N ALA A 224 19.86 -6.47 14.76
CA ALA A 224 20.57 -7.56 14.09
C ALA A 224 19.81 -8.11 12.87
N LEU A 225 18.48 -8.25 12.96
CA LEU A 225 17.64 -8.67 11.83
C LEU A 225 17.55 -7.59 10.74
N ASN A 226 17.52 -6.32 11.12
CA ASN A 226 17.46 -5.20 10.18
C ASN A 226 18.76 -5.08 9.37
N GLU A 227 19.91 -5.17 10.04
CA GLU A 227 21.24 -5.15 9.42
C GLU A 227 21.45 -6.31 8.43
N ASN A 228 20.77 -7.45 8.68
CA ASN A 228 20.83 -8.64 7.84
C ASN A 228 19.61 -8.79 6.89
N GLU A 229 18.98 -7.68 6.48
CA GLU A 229 17.94 -7.64 5.42
C GLU A 229 16.70 -8.53 5.68
N PHE A 230 16.38 -8.88 6.93
CA PHE A 230 15.17 -9.65 7.25
C PHE A 230 13.88 -8.82 7.11
N PHE A 231 13.98 -7.50 7.26
CA PHE A 231 12.89 -6.56 7.07
C PHE A 231 12.92 -5.89 5.70
N SER A 232 13.42 -6.59 4.68
CA SER A 232 13.38 -6.11 3.30
C SER A 232 12.10 -6.52 2.57
N GLU A 233 11.76 -5.76 1.54
CA GLU A 233 10.58 -5.98 0.72
C GLU A 233 10.60 -7.39 0.07
N PRO A 234 9.60 -8.27 0.28
CA PRO A 234 9.63 -9.65 -0.25
C PRO A 234 9.53 -9.65 -1.77
N LYS A 235 10.25 -10.52 -2.50
CA LYS A 235 10.37 -10.43 -3.97
C LYS A 235 9.08 -10.73 -4.75
N VAL A 236 8.21 -11.64 -4.31
CA VAL A 236 7.08 -12.12 -5.12
C VAL A 236 5.74 -11.46 -4.78
N THR A 237 4.94 -11.20 -5.83
CA THR A 237 3.60 -10.61 -5.81
C THR A 237 2.49 -11.54 -6.32
N LYS A 238 2.83 -12.67 -6.95
CA LYS A 238 1.86 -13.60 -7.57
C LYS A 238 1.91 -14.98 -6.88
N SER A 239 1.02 -15.18 -5.93
CA SER A 239 0.53 -16.51 -5.57
C SER A 239 -0.96 -16.48 -5.87
N HIS A 240 -1.43 -17.41 -6.69
CA HIS A 240 -2.85 -17.64 -7.00
C HIS A 240 -3.66 -18.13 -5.78
N SER A 241 -3.00 -18.36 -4.63
CA SER A 241 -3.72 -18.48 -3.37
C SER A 241 -3.97 -17.08 -2.80
N PHE A 242 -5.20 -16.86 -2.34
CA PHE A 242 -5.60 -15.75 -1.46
C PHE A 242 -4.81 -15.70 -0.12
N MET A 243 -3.72 -16.48 0.00
CA MET A 243 -2.83 -16.63 1.14
C MET A 243 -1.40 -16.09 0.89
N ILE A 244 -1.21 -14.98 0.16
CA ILE A 244 -0.10 -14.08 0.54
C ILE A 244 -0.58 -13.29 1.77
N SER A 245 -0.85 -14.03 2.84
CA SER A 245 -1.21 -13.52 4.15
C SER A 245 -0.02 -13.85 5.05
N PHE A 246 0.57 -12.81 5.63
CA PHE A 246 1.73 -12.84 6.52
C PHE A 246 3.11 -12.88 5.85
N PHE A 247 3.60 -11.69 5.49
CA PHE A 247 5.03 -11.41 5.61
C PHE A 247 5.38 -11.43 7.12
N ALA A 248 5.74 -12.62 7.62
CA ALA A 248 5.91 -12.91 9.05
C ALA A 248 6.76 -11.88 9.82
N PRO A 249 7.86 -11.33 9.27
CA PRO A 249 8.65 -10.31 9.95
C PRO A 249 7.83 -9.07 10.39
N LEU A 250 6.85 -8.63 9.62
CA LEU A 250 5.99 -7.51 10.03
C LEU A 250 5.07 -7.86 11.20
N SER A 251 4.70 -9.14 11.36
CA SER A 251 3.92 -9.55 12.54
C SER A 251 4.72 -9.40 13.83
N TYR A 252 6.03 -9.67 13.78
CA TYR A 252 6.96 -9.42 14.88
C TYR A 252 7.12 -7.91 15.14
N LEU A 253 7.37 -7.10 14.09
CA LEU A 253 7.44 -5.64 14.25
C LEU A 253 6.17 -5.06 14.87
N ASN A 254 4.99 -5.55 14.45
CA ASN A 254 3.69 -5.15 15.01
C ASN A 254 3.54 -5.47 16.50
N ARG A 255 4.18 -6.53 17.02
CA ARG A 255 4.18 -6.83 18.46
C ARG A 255 5.20 -5.97 19.21
N MET A 256 6.35 -5.72 18.59
CA MET A 256 7.44 -4.94 19.20
C MET A 256 7.24 -3.42 19.12
N SER A 257 6.24 -2.95 18.38
CA SER A 257 5.99 -1.51 18.15
C SER A 257 5.75 -0.72 19.42
N SER A 258 5.13 -1.31 20.45
CA SER A 258 4.94 -0.65 21.75
C SER A 258 6.14 -0.81 22.69
N VAL A 259 7.07 -1.73 22.39
CA VAL A 259 8.20 -2.10 23.26
C VAL A 259 9.48 -1.36 22.86
N ALA A 260 9.78 -1.30 21.56
CA ALA A 260 11.00 -0.69 21.01
C ALA A 260 10.68 0.26 19.84
N PRO A 261 9.85 1.29 20.03
CA PRO A 261 9.30 2.11 18.96
C PRO A 261 10.37 2.84 18.12
N ASP A 262 11.48 3.28 18.71
CA ASP A 262 12.58 3.93 17.98
C ASP A 262 13.26 2.96 16.99
N LYS A 263 13.54 1.72 17.43
CA LYS A 263 14.13 0.69 16.55
C LYS A 263 13.20 0.36 15.38
N ILE A 264 11.90 0.21 15.67
CA ILE A 264 10.91 -0.07 14.61
C ILE A 264 10.83 1.09 13.62
N LEU A 265 10.85 2.35 14.08
CA LEU A 265 10.82 3.51 13.19
C LEU A 265 12.00 3.52 12.22
N GLU A 266 13.20 3.14 12.66
CA GLU A 266 14.36 2.98 11.77
C GLU A 266 14.12 1.89 10.71
N VAL A 267 13.53 0.75 11.10
CA VAL A 267 13.14 -0.32 10.17
C VAL A 267 12.12 0.18 9.14
N LEU A 268 11.12 0.97 9.56
CA LEU A 268 10.07 1.47 8.67
C LEU A 268 10.61 2.36 7.55
N LYS A 269 11.75 3.03 7.74
CA LYS A 269 12.40 3.84 6.69
C LYS A 269 12.82 3.01 5.49
N ASN A 270 13.16 1.72 5.68
CA ASN A 270 13.48 0.81 4.58
C ASN A 270 12.30 0.60 3.62
N PHE A 271 11.08 0.82 4.10
CA PHE A 271 9.84 0.73 3.32
C PHE A 271 9.40 2.06 2.72
N GLN A 272 10.16 3.16 2.84
CA GLN A 272 9.74 4.48 2.34
C GLN A 272 9.34 4.46 0.86
N LYS A 273 10.07 3.71 0.04
CA LYS A 273 9.89 3.64 -1.42
C LYS A 273 9.16 2.37 -1.90
N THR A 274 8.64 1.55 -0.98
CA THR A 274 7.94 0.31 -1.38
C THR A 274 6.70 0.66 -2.20
N LYS A 275 6.48 -0.12 -3.27
CA LYS A 275 5.27 -0.03 -4.10
C LYS A 275 4.30 -1.18 -3.80
N LYS A 276 4.68 -2.13 -2.93
CA LYS A 276 3.85 -3.25 -2.48
C LYS A 276 2.85 -2.75 -1.45
N TYR A 277 1.77 -2.19 -1.94
CA TYR A 277 0.70 -1.60 -1.14
C TYR A 277 0.11 -2.53 -0.06
N ARG A 278 0.16 -3.86 -0.25
CA ARG A 278 -0.25 -4.84 0.77
C ARG A 278 0.53 -4.74 2.09
N LEU A 279 1.70 -4.09 2.07
CA LEU A 279 2.50 -3.83 3.27
C LEU A 279 2.03 -2.58 4.03
N TYR A 280 1.30 -1.66 3.39
CA TYR A 280 0.95 -0.37 4.00
C TYR A 280 0.13 -0.54 5.27
N ARG A 281 -0.95 -1.33 5.25
CA ARG A 281 -1.75 -1.57 6.46
C ARG A 281 -0.91 -2.16 7.61
N PRO A 282 -0.16 -3.26 7.47
CA PRO A 282 0.73 -3.74 8.54
C PRO A 282 1.72 -2.69 9.05
N LEU A 283 2.30 -1.86 8.17
CA LEU A 283 3.22 -0.79 8.57
C LEU A 283 2.48 0.32 9.36
N LEU A 284 1.26 0.67 8.96
CA LEU A 284 0.41 1.60 9.70
C LEU A 284 0.00 1.03 11.07
N ILE A 285 -0.25 -0.27 11.19
CA ILE A 285 -0.53 -0.93 12.48
C ILE A 285 0.67 -0.82 13.43
N CYS A 286 1.90 -0.85 12.93
CA CYS A 286 3.08 -0.57 13.77
C CYS A 286 2.96 0.84 14.37
N LEU A 287 2.68 1.84 13.53
CA LEU A 287 2.60 3.24 13.94
C LEU A 287 1.45 3.52 14.93
N THR A 288 0.32 2.81 14.84
CA THR A 288 -0.81 3.00 15.77
C THR A 288 -0.54 2.42 17.16
N LYS A 289 0.48 1.57 17.31
CA LYS A 289 0.88 0.98 18.60
C LYS A 289 2.06 1.67 19.27
N MET A 290 2.78 2.51 18.54
CA MET A 290 3.89 3.30 19.08
C MET A 290 3.37 4.50 19.88
N PRO A 291 4.16 5.06 20.81
CA PRO A 291 3.88 6.37 21.40
C PRO A 291 3.80 7.46 20.34
N THR A 292 2.97 8.48 20.55
CA THR A 292 2.76 9.59 19.61
C THR A 292 4.06 10.28 19.17
N TYR A 293 5.01 10.44 20.09
CA TYR A 293 6.33 11.02 19.80
C TYR A 293 7.04 10.30 18.65
N ASN A 294 6.89 8.98 18.56
CA ASN A 294 7.48 8.15 17.52
C ASN A 294 6.63 8.19 16.25
N SER A 295 5.32 7.98 16.36
CA SER A 295 4.45 7.86 15.20
C SER A 295 4.39 9.14 14.37
N LYS A 296 4.49 10.32 15.00
CA LYS A 296 4.49 11.60 14.27
C LYS A 296 5.72 11.80 13.38
N LYS A 297 6.86 11.17 13.70
CA LYS A 297 8.06 11.18 12.86
C LYS A 297 7.86 10.45 11.53
N ALA A 298 6.86 9.57 11.44
CA ALA A 298 6.56 8.81 10.23
C ALA A 298 5.57 9.50 9.26
N LEU A 299 5.09 10.71 9.56
CA LEU A 299 4.09 11.40 8.74
C LEU A 299 4.53 11.57 7.27
N ASP A 300 5.81 11.84 7.02
CA ASP A 300 6.32 11.95 5.66
C ASP A 300 6.39 10.60 4.94
N LEU A 301 6.61 9.49 5.66
CA LEU A 301 6.53 8.14 5.11
C LEU A 301 5.09 7.81 4.71
N ILE A 302 4.12 8.11 5.58
CA ILE A 302 2.70 7.92 5.32
C ILE A 302 2.27 8.71 4.07
N ALA A 303 2.69 9.98 3.96
CA ALA A 303 2.38 10.82 2.81
C ALA A 303 2.86 10.22 1.48
N VAL A 304 4.02 9.56 1.48
CA VAL A 304 4.57 8.86 0.31
C VAL A 304 3.72 7.61 0.00
N TRP A 305 3.42 6.78 1.00
CA TRP A 305 2.62 5.57 0.81
C TRP A 305 1.22 5.88 0.27
N MET A 306 0.52 6.85 0.88
CA MET A 306 -0.84 7.22 0.51
C MET A 306 -0.92 7.92 -0.86
N SER A 307 0.17 8.51 -1.34
CA SER A 307 0.25 9.00 -2.74
C SER A 307 0.29 7.87 -3.76
N HIS A 308 0.72 6.67 -3.36
CA HIS A 308 0.85 5.52 -4.24
C HIS A 308 -0.41 4.66 -4.21
N PHE A 309 -0.94 4.36 -3.02
CA PHE A 309 -2.13 3.55 -2.83
C PHE A 309 -2.74 3.79 -1.44
N TYR A 310 -4.06 3.76 -1.37
CA TYR A 310 -4.80 3.52 -0.14
C TYR A 310 -6.02 2.68 -0.46
N SER A 311 -6.58 2.05 0.58
CA SER A 311 -7.93 1.53 0.58
C SER A 311 -8.66 1.92 1.87
N THR A 312 -9.95 1.58 1.97
CA THR A 312 -10.70 1.64 3.23
C THR A 312 -9.91 1.04 4.41
N SER A 313 -9.15 -0.04 4.18
CA SER A 313 -8.34 -0.67 5.25
C SER A 313 -7.20 0.23 5.75
N GLU A 314 -6.50 0.92 4.87
CA GLU A 314 -5.47 1.91 5.25
C GLU A 314 -6.12 3.10 5.95
N LEU A 315 -7.27 3.59 5.45
CA LEU A 315 -8.00 4.70 6.07
C LEU A 315 -8.43 4.40 7.52
N VAL A 316 -8.80 3.16 7.84
CA VAL A 316 -9.08 2.72 9.23
C VAL A 316 -7.87 2.96 10.14
N GLU A 317 -6.67 2.56 9.71
CA GLU A 317 -5.47 2.72 10.52
C GLU A 317 -5.03 4.18 10.61
N LEU A 318 -5.19 4.97 9.54
CA LEU A 318 -4.94 6.42 9.59
C LEU A 318 -5.90 7.14 10.56
N LYS A 319 -7.16 6.73 10.63
CA LYS A 319 -8.11 7.25 11.63
C LYS A 319 -7.68 6.92 13.06
N ARG A 320 -7.20 5.69 13.31
CA ARG A 320 -6.65 5.33 14.62
C ARG A 320 -5.45 6.19 14.99
N LEU A 321 -4.58 6.47 14.01
CA LEU A 321 -3.42 7.33 14.22
C LEU A 321 -3.82 8.80 14.48
N LEU A 322 -4.84 9.30 13.79
CA LEU A 322 -5.45 10.61 14.08
C LEU A 322 -5.97 10.67 15.51
N LYS A 323 -6.71 9.66 15.95
CA LYS A 323 -7.24 9.57 17.32
C LYS A 323 -6.11 9.62 18.34
N LEU A 324 -5.04 8.85 18.12
CA LEU A 324 -3.85 8.86 18.97
C LEU A 324 -3.26 10.28 19.10
N PHE A 325 -3.08 11.00 17.98
CA PHE A 325 -2.55 12.37 18.00
C PHE A 325 -3.49 13.37 18.68
N ILE A 326 -4.79 13.16 18.58
CA ILE A 326 -5.79 14.00 19.25
C ILE A 326 -5.77 13.79 20.76
N GLU A 327 -5.74 12.54 21.21
CA GLU A 327 -5.69 12.19 22.65
C GLU A 327 -4.45 12.78 23.32
N ASP A 328 -3.32 12.81 22.62
CA ASP A 328 -2.07 13.42 23.09
C ASP A 328 -1.97 14.94 22.79
N LYS A 329 -3.05 15.57 22.29
CA LYS A 329 -3.12 17.00 21.95
C LYS A 329 -2.03 17.50 20.97
N GLU A 330 -1.55 16.62 20.10
CA GLU A 330 -0.48 16.87 19.14
C GLU A 330 -1.02 17.51 17.85
N TYR A 331 -1.49 18.75 17.99
CA TYR A 331 -2.24 19.49 16.99
C TYR A 331 -1.57 19.59 15.61
N GLU A 332 -0.27 19.86 15.54
CA GLU A 332 0.46 19.91 14.25
C GLU A 332 0.43 18.59 13.50
N SER A 333 0.55 17.48 14.23
CA SER A 333 0.52 16.13 13.69
C SER A 333 -0.89 15.78 13.18
N VAL A 334 -1.93 16.21 13.90
CA VAL A 334 -3.33 16.08 13.48
C VAL A 334 -3.57 16.80 12.16
N ILE A 335 -3.19 18.08 12.06
CA ILE A 335 -3.38 18.86 10.81
C ILE A 335 -2.59 18.25 9.65
N LYS A 336 -1.35 17.82 9.88
CA LYS A 336 -0.52 17.18 8.84
C LYS A 336 -1.10 15.83 8.40
N LEU A 337 -1.64 15.02 9.31
CA LEU A 337 -2.27 13.76 8.94
C LEU A 337 -3.60 13.96 8.21
N LEU A 338 -4.41 14.94 8.63
CA LEU A 338 -5.63 15.34 7.93
C LEU A 338 -5.34 15.81 6.50
N SER A 339 -4.26 16.56 6.27
CA SER A 339 -3.90 16.99 4.91
C SER A 339 -3.48 15.83 4.00
N ILE A 340 -2.89 14.77 4.55
CA ILE A 340 -2.60 13.53 3.82
C ILE A 340 -3.92 12.81 3.49
N ILE A 341 -4.84 12.69 4.45
CA ILE A 341 -6.11 12.00 4.27
C ILE A 341 -7.01 12.77 3.30
N LEU A 342 -7.11 14.10 3.39
CA LEU A 342 -7.98 14.92 2.55
C LEU A 342 -7.41 15.21 1.16
N ARG A 343 -6.21 14.69 0.86
CA ARG A 343 -5.59 14.81 -0.46
C ARG A 343 -6.55 14.36 -1.57
N VAL A 344 -6.71 15.25 -2.55
CA VAL A 344 -7.65 15.12 -3.67
C VAL A 344 -7.06 14.30 -4.81
N GLU A 345 -5.74 14.33 -5.01
CA GLU A 345 -5.11 13.56 -6.07
C GLU A 345 -5.36 12.06 -5.88
N ALA A 346 -5.84 11.42 -6.94
CA ALA A 346 -6.00 9.97 -6.96
C ALA A 346 -4.63 9.29 -6.76
N PRO A 347 -4.60 8.18 -6.01
CA PRO A 347 -3.37 7.41 -5.86
C PRO A 347 -2.91 6.87 -7.21
N LYS A 348 -1.61 6.61 -7.33
CA LYS A 348 -1.00 6.06 -8.57
C LYS A 348 -1.63 4.73 -8.98
N LEU A 349 -1.96 3.87 -8.02
CA LEU A 349 -2.70 2.64 -8.25
C LEU A 349 -4.15 2.84 -7.81
N ARG A 350 -5.07 2.75 -8.77
CA ARG A 350 -6.51 2.81 -8.51
C ARG A 350 -7.08 1.40 -8.33
N VAL A 351 -7.93 1.23 -7.33
CA VAL A 351 -8.89 0.13 -7.29
C VAL A 351 -10.14 0.65 -7.99
N GLU A 352 -10.81 -0.15 -8.82
CA GLU A 352 -12.04 0.24 -9.55
C GLU A 352 -13.17 0.76 -8.63
N ARG A 353 -13.06 0.55 -7.31
CA ARG A 353 -14.10 0.80 -6.31
C ARG A 353 -13.80 1.90 -5.30
N GLU A 354 -12.88 2.84 -5.58
CA GLU A 354 -12.66 3.96 -4.64
C GLU A 354 -12.72 5.31 -5.35
N ASP A 355 -13.92 5.88 -5.38
CA ASP A 355 -14.13 7.30 -5.73
C ASP A 355 -13.79 8.19 -4.51
N LEU A 356 -13.33 9.41 -4.78
CA LEU A 356 -13.05 10.42 -3.75
C LEU A 356 -14.28 10.70 -2.88
N THR A 357 -15.49 10.61 -3.44
CA THR A 357 -16.74 10.76 -2.67
C THR A 357 -16.87 9.70 -1.58
N GLU A 358 -16.50 8.45 -1.86
CA GLU A 358 -16.55 7.34 -0.89
C GLU A 358 -15.47 7.49 0.17
N LYS A 359 -14.25 7.89 -0.22
CA LYS A 359 -13.17 8.21 0.71
C LYS A 359 -13.59 9.30 1.70
N LEU A 360 -14.09 10.44 1.20
CA LEU A 360 -14.51 11.55 2.06
C LEU A 360 -15.70 11.13 2.95
N SER A 361 -16.65 10.41 2.37
CA SER A 361 -17.77 9.82 3.11
C SER A 361 -17.29 8.95 4.26
N PHE A 362 -16.34 8.04 4.01
CA PHE A 362 -15.76 7.19 5.04
C PHE A 362 -15.10 8.06 6.11
N VAL A 363 -14.23 8.99 5.73
CA VAL A 363 -13.50 9.86 6.67
C VAL A 363 -14.44 10.61 7.61
N PHE A 364 -15.57 11.12 7.11
CA PHE A 364 -16.45 12.00 7.88
C PHE A 364 -17.70 11.34 8.50
N ASN A 365 -18.09 10.13 8.12
CA ASN A 365 -19.31 9.48 8.63
C ASN A 365 -19.10 8.62 9.88
N ASP A 366 -17.95 7.96 10.03
CA ASP A 366 -17.83 6.90 11.05
C ASP A 366 -17.55 7.39 12.48
N PHE A 367 -17.38 8.69 12.71
CA PHE A 367 -17.02 9.21 14.05
C PHE A 367 -17.53 10.65 14.25
N GLU A 368 -18.80 10.84 14.61
CA GLU A 368 -19.29 12.18 15.00
C GLU A 368 -18.47 12.75 16.18
N ASN A 369 -18.06 11.89 17.12
CA ASN A 369 -17.21 12.29 18.26
C ASN A 369 -15.83 12.84 17.84
N PHE A 370 -15.29 12.44 16.68
CA PHE A 370 -13.95 12.87 16.26
C PHE A 370 -13.93 14.35 15.88
N LEU A 371 -14.93 14.80 15.13
CA LEU A 371 -14.99 16.18 14.68
C LEU A 371 -15.27 17.13 15.86
N ASP A 372 -16.04 16.68 16.85
CA ASP A 372 -16.24 17.44 18.09
C ASP A 372 -14.91 17.65 18.84
N ILE A 373 -14.08 16.61 18.98
CA ILE A 373 -12.77 16.77 19.64
C ILE A 373 -11.81 17.66 18.82
N LEU A 374 -11.89 17.61 17.48
CA LEU A 374 -11.13 18.53 16.64
C LEU A 374 -11.53 19.99 16.87
N ILE A 375 -12.82 20.26 17.04
CA ILE A 375 -13.31 21.61 17.36
C ILE A 375 -12.77 22.05 18.72
N ASP A 376 -12.83 21.18 19.73
CA ASP A 376 -12.29 21.49 21.06
C ASP A 376 -10.79 21.84 20.97
N LEU A 377 -10.03 21.11 20.15
CA LEU A 377 -8.61 21.42 19.89
C LEU A 377 -8.42 22.74 19.13
N GLU A 378 -9.24 23.05 18.13
CA GLU A 378 -9.18 24.35 17.43
C GLU A 378 -9.50 25.52 18.37
N THR A 379 -10.50 25.36 19.23
CA THR A 379 -10.88 26.33 20.28
C THR A 379 -9.76 26.51 21.29
N GLU A 380 -9.16 25.42 21.80
CA GLU A 380 -8.00 25.50 22.72
C GLU A 380 -6.82 26.25 22.07
N LYS A 381 -6.57 26.02 20.78
CA LYS A 381 -5.47 26.65 20.04
C LYS A 381 -5.81 28.00 19.41
N GLN A 382 -7.05 28.47 19.51
CA GLN A 382 -7.52 29.70 18.87
C GLN A 382 -7.18 29.74 17.36
N SER A 383 -7.33 28.60 16.68
CA SER A 383 -6.87 28.36 15.32
C SER A 383 -8.03 28.01 14.37
N CYS A 384 -7.90 28.37 13.08
CA CYS A 384 -8.87 28.05 12.02
C CYS A 384 -8.28 27.11 10.95
N ARG A 385 -7.26 26.32 11.28
CA ARG A 385 -6.47 25.58 10.29
C ARG A 385 -7.24 24.43 9.69
N PHE A 386 -8.15 23.81 10.43
CA PHE A 386 -8.98 22.74 9.90
C PHE A 386 -10.00 23.29 8.90
N ILE A 387 -10.67 24.41 9.20
CA ILE A 387 -11.54 25.12 8.24
C ILE A 387 -10.76 25.56 7.01
N ILE A 388 -9.55 26.09 7.18
CA ILE A 388 -8.67 26.48 6.06
C ILE A 388 -8.34 25.24 5.21
N LEU A 389 -7.97 24.13 5.83
CA LEU A 389 -7.65 22.88 5.12
C LEU A 389 -8.84 22.33 4.32
N LEU A 390 -10.05 22.37 4.88
CA LEU A 390 -11.26 21.98 4.16
C LEU A 390 -11.54 22.93 2.98
N SER A 391 -11.34 24.22 3.18
CA SER A 391 -11.53 25.25 2.14
C SER A 391 -10.51 25.12 1.00
N GLU A 392 -9.25 24.81 1.32
CA GLU A 392 -8.22 24.47 0.34
C GLU A 392 -8.59 23.21 -0.45
N THR A 393 -9.04 22.16 0.26
CA THR A 393 -9.49 20.90 -0.35
C THR A 393 -10.65 21.14 -1.31
N LEU A 394 -11.67 21.90 -0.90
CA LEU A 394 -12.81 22.26 -1.76
C LEU A 394 -12.36 23.06 -2.99
N THR A 395 -11.44 24.01 -2.81
CA THR A 395 -10.87 24.80 -3.90
C THR A 395 -10.19 23.90 -4.94
N ILE A 396 -9.42 22.90 -4.50
CA ILE A 396 -8.77 21.94 -5.40
C ILE A 396 -9.81 21.11 -6.15
N ILE A 397 -10.83 20.59 -5.46
CA ILE A 397 -11.91 19.80 -6.07
C ILE A 397 -12.63 20.60 -7.16
N ILE A 398 -13.03 21.84 -6.85
CA ILE A 398 -13.71 22.72 -7.82
C ILE A 398 -12.82 22.97 -9.04
N LYS A 399 -11.54 23.30 -8.84
CA LYS A 399 -10.60 23.53 -9.94
C LYS A 399 -10.46 22.31 -10.85
N GLN A 400 -10.34 21.12 -10.28
CA GLN A 400 -10.22 19.88 -11.05
C GLN A 400 -11.47 19.62 -11.89
N GLU A 401 -12.66 19.77 -11.32
CA GLU A 401 -13.91 19.57 -12.06
C GLU A 401 -14.10 20.58 -13.20
N ILE A 402 -13.74 21.85 -12.97
CA ILE A 402 -13.80 22.88 -14.02
C ILE A 402 -12.83 22.51 -15.16
N ILE A 403 -11.60 22.10 -14.84
CA ILE A 403 -10.61 21.66 -15.84
C ILE A 403 -11.13 20.43 -16.62
N GLU A 404 -11.71 19.46 -15.94
CA GLU A 404 -12.28 18.25 -16.57
C GLU A 404 -13.45 18.60 -17.51
N TYR A 405 -14.36 19.47 -17.07
CA TYR A 405 -15.49 19.95 -17.87
C TYR A 405 -15.01 20.66 -19.14
N HIS A 406 -14.00 21.53 -19.02
CA HIS A 406 -13.44 22.22 -20.18
C HIS A 406 -12.75 21.26 -21.15
N LYS A 407 -11.93 20.32 -20.67
CA LYS A 407 -11.30 19.31 -21.54
C LYS A 407 -12.32 18.49 -22.32
N LEU A 408 -13.44 18.14 -21.68
CA LEU A 408 -14.55 17.45 -22.34
C LEU A 408 -15.17 18.33 -23.44
N ASN A 409 -15.42 19.61 -23.15
CA ASN A 409 -15.96 20.54 -24.13
C ASN A 409 -15.00 20.82 -25.31
N GLU A 410 -13.69 20.91 -25.08
CA GLU A 410 -12.69 21.01 -26.16
C GLU A 410 -12.73 19.77 -27.06
N THR A 411 -12.81 18.59 -26.45
CA THR A 411 -12.90 17.32 -27.19
C THR A 411 -14.17 17.26 -28.05
N ILE A 412 -15.29 17.78 -27.54
CA ILE A 412 -16.58 17.81 -28.26
C ILE A 412 -16.59 18.89 -29.35
N SER A 413 -16.00 20.06 -29.10
CA SER A 413 -16.05 21.21 -30.02
C SER A 413 -14.93 21.25 -31.05
N GLY A 414 -13.83 20.52 -30.85
CA GLY A 414 -12.64 20.54 -31.71
C GLY A 414 -11.82 21.83 -31.62
N VAL A 415 -12.14 22.73 -30.69
CA VAL A 415 -11.45 24.01 -30.48
C VAL A 415 -10.63 23.92 -29.21
N HIS A 416 -9.31 24.08 -29.32
CA HIS A 416 -8.41 24.21 -28.16
C HIS A 416 -8.42 25.65 -27.64
N GLN A 417 -8.83 25.85 -26.39
CA GLN A 417 -8.71 27.10 -25.66
C GLN A 417 -7.74 26.91 -24.48
N ASP A 418 -6.62 27.64 -24.49
CA ASP A 418 -5.61 27.51 -23.45
C ASP A 418 -6.06 28.14 -22.11
N ILE A 419 -6.79 27.37 -21.29
CA ILE A 419 -7.37 27.80 -20.01
C ILE A 419 -6.33 27.89 -18.89
N SER A 420 -5.11 27.38 -19.11
CA SER A 420 -4.06 27.36 -18.10
C SER A 420 -3.67 28.75 -17.58
N THR A 421 -3.94 29.80 -18.37
CA THR A 421 -3.54 31.18 -18.09
C THR A 421 -4.58 32.04 -17.36
N ASN A 422 -5.87 31.65 -17.27
CA ASN A 422 -6.93 32.52 -16.72
C ASN A 422 -7.77 31.93 -15.57
N ILE A 423 -7.14 31.13 -14.71
CA ILE A 423 -7.77 30.50 -13.52
C ILE A 423 -8.49 31.51 -12.60
N LYS A 424 -8.08 32.78 -12.59
CA LYS A 424 -8.68 33.84 -11.76
C LYS A 424 -10.12 34.22 -12.17
N GLU A 425 -10.53 33.91 -13.39
CA GLU A 425 -11.88 34.21 -13.91
C GLU A 425 -12.84 33.00 -13.84
N LEU A 426 -12.38 31.86 -13.34
CA LEU A 426 -13.19 30.65 -13.26
C LEU A 426 -14.30 30.80 -12.22
N LYS A 427 -15.55 30.77 -12.69
CA LYS A 427 -16.74 30.70 -11.83
C LYS A 427 -17.00 29.26 -11.42
N ASP A 428 -17.19 29.03 -10.13
CA ASP A 428 -17.55 27.72 -9.59
C ASP A 428 -19.02 27.35 -9.79
N ASN A 429 -19.87 28.30 -10.20
CA ASN A 429 -21.31 28.13 -10.41
C ASN A 429 -22.02 27.45 -9.22
N SER A 430 -21.60 27.82 -8.00
CA SER A 430 -22.13 27.21 -6.78
C SER A 430 -23.63 27.42 -6.62
N ASN A 431 -24.18 28.51 -7.15
CA ASN A 431 -25.62 28.76 -7.22
C ASN A 431 -26.40 27.68 -7.98
N ILE A 432 -25.74 26.91 -8.85
CA ILE A 432 -26.35 25.80 -9.60
C ILE A 432 -26.18 24.48 -8.86
N TRP A 433 -24.95 24.08 -8.49
CA TRP A 433 -24.70 22.77 -7.88
C TRP A 433 -24.94 22.72 -6.37
N ARG A 434 -25.07 23.88 -5.72
CA ARG A 434 -25.50 24.07 -4.33
C ARG A 434 -26.50 25.25 -4.24
N PRO A 435 -27.73 25.11 -4.77
CA PRO A 435 -28.69 26.22 -4.79
C PRO A 435 -29.00 26.78 -3.41
N SER A 436 -29.03 25.93 -2.38
CA SER A 436 -29.16 26.32 -0.98
C SER A 436 -27.96 25.86 -0.17
N ILE A 437 -27.45 26.76 0.67
CA ILE A 437 -26.37 26.44 1.62
C ILE A 437 -26.84 25.42 2.67
N ASN A 438 -28.05 25.61 3.21
CA ASN A 438 -28.54 24.84 4.37
C ASN A 438 -29.28 23.53 4.03
N ASN A 439 -29.75 23.35 2.80
CA ASN A 439 -30.57 22.18 2.47
C ASN A 439 -30.28 21.65 1.06
N PHE A 440 -29.40 20.65 0.96
CA PHE A 440 -29.08 20.02 -0.31
C PHE A 440 -28.73 18.54 -0.13
N ASP A 441 -29.45 17.67 -0.85
CA ASP A 441 -29.44 16.21 -0.61
C ASP A 441 -28.55 15.43 -1.61
N VAL A 442 -27.84 16.12 -2.51
CA VAL A 442 -26.96 15.42 -3.46
C VAL A 442 -25.60 15.18 -2.82
N ARG A 443 -25.35 13.91 -2.48
CA ARG A 443 -24.08 13.48 -1.91
C ARG A 443 -22.99 13.37 -2.98
N ASN A 444 -22.12 14.37 -3.06
CA ASN A 444 -20.91 14.36 -3.87
C ASN A 444 -19.72 14.95 -3.10
N LYS A 445 -18.50 14.75 -3.61
CA LYS A 445 -17.24 15.22 -2.98
C LYS A 445 -17.25 16.71 -2.58
N LYS A 446 -17.81 17.62 -3.39
CA LYS A 446 -17.89 19.06 -3.03
C LYS A 446 -18.87 19.30 -1.89
N ASN A 447 -20.06 18.73 -1.98
CA ASN A 447 -21.11 18.89 -0.99
C ASN A 447 -20.70 18.33 0.37
N ILE A 448 -20.03 17.17 0.40
CA ILE A 448 -19.49 16.61 1.64
C ILE A 448 -18.56 17.62 2.34
N ILE A 449 -17.67 18.29 1.61
CA ILE A 449 -16.77 19.28 2.21
C ILE A 449 -17.53 20.53 2.66
N VAL A 450 -18.48 21.04 1.86
CA VAL A 450 -19.33 22.19 2.23
C VAL A 450 -20.12 21.89 3.50
N ASP A 451 -20.76 20.73 3.59
CA ASP A 451 -21.54 20.30 4.76
C ASP A 451 -20.66 20.26 6.01
N LYS A 452 -19.41 19.79 5.88
CA LYS A 452 -18.47 19.75 7.01
C LYS A 452 -17.98 21.15 7.41
N ILE A 453 -17.72 22.05 6.46
CA ILE A 453 -17.41 23.45 6.77
C ILE A 453 -18.57 24.11 7.54
N LEU A 454 -19.80 23.95 7.05
CA LEU A 454 -21.00 24.48 7.70
C LEU A 454 -21.18 23.92 9.10
N TRP A 455 -21.03 22.60 9.26
CA TRP A 455 -21.15 21.92 10.53
C TRP A 455 -20.12 22.43 11.55
N ILE A 456 -18.85 22.61 11.15
CA ILE A 456 -17.81 23.12 12.06
C ILE A 456 -18.11 24.56 12.46
N LEU A 457 -18.46 25.43 11.50
CA LEU A 457 -18.80 26.82 11.79
C LEU A 457 -20.01 26.93 12.72
N GLN A 458 -21.03 26.08 12.52
CA GLN A 458 -22.20 26.02 13.39
C GLN A 458 -21.82 25.59 14.81
N LYS A 459 -20.90 24.64 14.97
CA LYS A 459 -20.42 24.23 16.29
C LYS A 459 -19.59 25.31 16.97
N LEU A 460 -18.64 25.92 16.24
CA LEU A 460 -17.82 27.03 16.74
C LEU A 460 -18.67 28.22 17.18
N LYS A 461 -19.74 28.53 16.45
CA LYS A 461 -20.68 29.60 16.81
C LYS A 461 -21.19 29.50 18.26
N TYR A 462 -21.40 28.29 18.77
CA TYR A 462 -21.84 28.07 20.15
C TYR A 462 -20.69 27.81 21.13
N ALA A 463 -19.58 27.24 20.66
CA ALA A 463 -18.43 26.90 21.51
C ALA A 463 -17.53 28.11 21.79
N ASP A 464 -17.22 28.91 20.76
CA ASP A 464 -16.34 30.07 20.82
C ASP A 464 -16.72 31.08 19.72
N LYS A 465 -17.45 32.11 20.12
CA LYS A 465 -17.98 33.13 19.21
C LYS A 465 -16.88 33.95 18.52
N GLU A 466 -15.78 34.25 19.20
CA GLU A 466 -14.68 35.02 18.63
C GLU A 466 -13.94 34.20 17.56
N LEU A 467 -13.65 32.94 17.88
CA LEU A 467 -13.03 32.03 16.92
C LEU A 467 -13.94 31.77 15.71
N PHE A 468 -15.25 31.59 15.93
CA PHE A 468 -16.23 31.49 14.85
C PHE A 468 -16.16 32.69 13.90
N ILE A 469 -16.21 33.93 14.43
CA ILE A 469 -16.11 35.15 13.63
C ILE A 469 -14.79 35.18 12.85
N LYS A 470 -13.67 34.84 13.51
CA LYS A 470 -12.34 34.78 12.89
C LYS A 470 -12.32 33.78 11.73
N CYS A 471 -12.82 32.57 11.92
CA CYS A 471 -12.81 31.54 10.89
C CYS A 471 -13.77 31.86 9.74
N LEU A 472 -14.95 32.42 10.04
CA LEU A 472 -15.90 32.86 9.03
C LEU A 472 -15.31 33.97 8.15
N ARG A 473 -14.67 34.98 8.74
CA ARG A 473 -13.97 36.04 8.00
C ARG A 473 -12.79 35.48 7.18
N GLY A 474 -12.10 34.47 7.69
CA GLY A 474 -11.02 33.77 6.99
C GLY A 474 -11.43 33.15 5.65
N LEU A 475 -12.72 32.84 5.46
CA LEU A 475 -13.24 32.33 4.17
C LEU A 475 -13.09 33.34 3.02
N SER A 476 -12.96 34.64 3.30
CA SER A 476 -12.72 35.67 2.27
C SER A 476 -11.37 35.53 1.57
N ASN A 477 -10.45 34.70 2.08
CA ASN A 477 -9.18 34.41 1.43
C ASN A 477 -9.33 33.46 0.23
N PHE A 478 -10.51 32.90 -0.01
CA PHE A 478 -10.78 31.98 -1.10
C PHE A 478 -11.67 32.63 -2.17
N ASN A 479 -11.28 32.47 -3.44
CA ASN A 479 -11.87 33.25 -4.56
C ASN A 479 -13.20 32.69 -5.09
N PHE A 480 -13.60 31.49 -4.70
CA PHE A 480 -14.81 30.86 -5.24
C PHE A 480 -16.09 31.35 -4.55
N SER A 481 -17.17 31.49 -5.32
CA SER A 481 -18.42 32.10 -4.84
C SER A 481 -19.02 31.34 -3.66
N ILE A 482 -18.84 30.00 -3.59
CA ILE A 482 -19.33 29.18 -2.48
C ILE A 482 -18.88 29.69 -1.11
N PHE A 483 -17.64 30.18 -0.98
CA PHE A 483 -17.12 30.66 0.30
C PHE A 483 -17.82 31.96 0.72
N LYS A 484 -18.03 32.89 -0.21
CA LYS A 484 -18.80 34.11 0.05
C LYS A 484 -20.25 33.79 0.40
N ARG A 485 -20.86 32.82 -0.26
CA ARG A 485 -22.24 32.37 0.04
C ARG A 485 -22.36 31.78 1.45
N ILE A 486 -21.37 31.00 1.89
CA ILE A 486 -21.30 30.51 3.29
C ILE A 486 -21.25 31.69 4.27
N GLN A 487 -20.46 32.73 3.98
CA GLN A 487 -20.42 33.94 4.82
C GLN A 487 -21.79 34.65 4.89
N LEU A 488 -22.42 34.89 3.74
CA LEU A 488 -23.73 35.55 3.65
C LEU A 488 -24.82 34.76 4.40
N TYR A 489 -24.78 33.43 4.31
CA TYR A 489 -25.65 32.57 5.09
C TYR A 489 -25.51 32.83 6.60
N PHE A 490 -24.29 32.83 7.13
CA PHE A 490 -24.06 33.08 8.56
C PHE A 490 -24.31 34.54 8.98
N PHE A 491 -24.13 35.52 8.10
CA PHE A 491 -24.53 36.91 8.38
C PHE A 491 -26.04 37.02 8.61
N THR A 492 -26.82 36.24 7.87
CA THR A 492 -28.29 36.19 8.05
C THR A 492 -28.66 35.59 9.42
N GLU A 493 -27.95 34.54 9.83
CA GLU A 493 -28.20 33.82 11.09
C GLU A 493 -27.69 34.57 12.34
N GLU A 494 -26.65 35.40 12.22
CA GLU A 494 -25.94 36.05 13.34
C GLU A 494 -25.89 37.58 13.21
N LYS A 495 -27.07 38.21 13.05
CA LYS A 495 -27.19 39.64 12.73
C LYS A 495 -26.40 40.58 13.64
N GLU A 496 -26.45 40.33 14.95
CA GLU A 496 -25.78 41.19 15.94
C GLU A 496 -24.26 41.17 15.79
N SER A 497 -23.71 40.05 15.37
CA SER A 497 -22.26 39.82 15.27
C SER A 497 -21.66 40.38 13.97
N PHE A 498 -22.50 40.64 12.96
CA PHE A 498 -22.09 41.00 11.60
C PHE A 498 -22.86 42.20 11.03
N ASN A 499 -23.31 43.12 11.90
CA ASN A 499 -24.12 44.27 11.47
C ASN A 499 -23.41 45.13 10.42
N ASP A 500 -22.10 45.35 10.59
CA ASP A 500 -21.30 46.12 9.66
C ASP A 500 -21.18 45.42 8.30
N GLU A 501 -20.92 44.11 8.31
CA GLU A 501 -20.87 43.31 7.08
C GLU A 501 -22.24 43.22 6.38
N ILE A 502 -23.34 43.14 7.14
CA ILE A 502 -24.70 43.19 6.59
C ILE A 502 -24.95 44.54 5.91
N LYS A 503 -24.62 45.65 6.57
CA LYS A 503 -24.76 46.98 5.97
C LYS A 503 -23.92 47.12 4.71
N GLN A 504 -22.69 46.59 4.71
CA GLN A 504 -21.83 46.58 3.53
C GLN A 504 -22.47 45.79 2.37
N VAL A 505 -23.06 44.62 2.64
CA VAL A 505 -23.75 43.82 1.61
C VAL A 505 -24.95 44.58 1.05
N LEU A 506 -25.74 45.23 1.91
CA LEU A 506 -26.95 45.96 1.52
C LEU A 506 -26.67 47.27 0.77
N THR A 507 -25.45 47.78 0.82
CA THR A 507 -25.03 49.00 0.13
C THR A 507 -24.19 48.72 -1.12
N ASP A 508 -23.86 47.46 -1.40
CA ASP A 508 -23.11 47.05 -2.59
C ASP A 508 -24.04 46.61 -3.72
N LYS A 509 -24.28 47.51 -4.68
CA LYS A 509 -25.08 47.26 -5.88
C LYS A 509 -24.64 45.99 -6.62
N LYS A 510 -23.33 45.71 -6.69
CA LYS A 510 -22.83 44.55 -7.44
C LYS A 510 -23.24 43.25 -6.77
N LEU A 511 -23.16 43.17 -5.44
CA LEU A 511 -23.58 41.98 -4.70
C LEU A 511 -25.09 41.74 -4.77
N ILE A 512 -25.89 42.81 -4.72
CA ILE A 512 -27.35 42.71 -4.80
C ILE A 512 -27.82 42.17 -6.15
N LEU A 513 -27.18 42.60 -7.23
CA LEU A 513 -27.55 42.20 -8.60
C LEU A 513 -26.83 40.91 -9.07
N ASP A 514 -25.87 40.39 -8.31
CA ASP A 514 -25.16 39.16 -8.70
C ASP A 514 -26.01 37.92 -8.42
N ARG A 515 -26.49 37.29 -9.50
CA ARG A 515 -27.27 36.06 -9.49
C ARG A 515 -26.58 34.87 -8.79
N ASN A 516 -25.27 34.92 -8.56
CA ASN A 516 -24.56 33.89 -7.81
C ASN A 516 -24.83 33.95 -6.31
N TYR A 517 -25.18 35.13 -5.78
CA TYR A 517 -25.41 35.36 -4.35
C TYR A 517 -26.88 35.63 -4.01
N TRP A 518 -27.75 35.72 -5.02
CA TRP A 518 -29.13 36.18 -4.86
C TRP A 518 -29.90 35.46 -3.75
N ASN A 519 -29.78 34.13 -3.64
CA ASN A 519 -30.50 33.38 -2.62
C ASN A 519 -30.14 33.86 -1.21
N GLU A 520 -28.85 34.02 -0.91
CA GLU A 520 -28.40 34.46 0.41
C GLU A 520 -28.64 35.97 0.62
N VAL A 521 -28.39 36.80 -0.40
CA VAL A 521 -28.62 38.25 -0.33
C VAL A 521 -30.10 38.57 -0.17
N PHE A 522 -30.99 37.82 -0.81
CA PHE A 522 -32.44 37.97 -0.66
C PHE A 522 -32.87 37.81 0.80
N PHE A 523 -32.33 36.81 1.52
CA PHE A 523 -32.66 36.65 2.94
C PHE A 523 -32.10 37.78 3.80
N ILE A 524 -30.90 38.28 3.51
CA ILE A 524 -30.33 39.46 4.20
C ILE A 524 -31.22 40.69 3.96
N LEU A 525 -31.61 40.95 2.71
CA LEU A 525 -32.53 42.01 2.32
C LEU A 525 -33.86 41.87 3.05
N LYS A 526 -34.54 40.74 2.89
CA LYS A 526 -35.84 40.46 3.51
C LYS A 526 -35.83 40.71 5.02
N ASN A 527 -34.74 40.36 5.68
CA ASN A 527 -34.63 40.38 7.13
C ASN A 527 -34.14 41.72 7.71
N ASN A 528 -33.60 42.62 6.89
CA ASN A 528 -32.96 43.88 7.33
C ASN A 528 -33.39 45.11 6.51
N PHE A 529 -34.22 44.98 5.47
CA PHE A 529 -34.62 46.12 4.63
C PHE A 529 -35.26 47.26 5.43
N ASN A 530 -36.07 46.92 6.44
CA ASN A 530 -36.74 47.91 7.28
C ASN A 530 -35.80 48.64 8.25
N THR A 531 -34.58 48.12 8.48
CA THR A 531 -33.59 48.77 9.36
C THR A 531 -32.70 49.76 8.62
N LEU A 532 -32.77 49.79 7.28
CA LEU A 532 -32.01 50.72 6.43
C LEU A 532 -32.62 52.13 6.44
N GLU A 533 -31.81 53.12 6.14
CA GLU A 533 -32.27 54.50 5.92
C GLU A 533 -33.17 54.59 4.67
N GLU A 534 -34.06 55.57 4.62
CA GLU A 534 -35.00 55.72 3.49
C GLU A 534 -34.27 55.88 2.15
N ILE A 535 -33.14 56.58 2.15
CA ILE A 535 -32.28 56.77 0.98
C ILE A 535 -31.69 55.44 0.51
N GLU A 536 -31.18 54.62 1.43
CA GLU A 536 -30.62 53.29 1.14
C GLU A 536 -31.69 52.35 0.57
N ARG A 537 -32.89 52.32 1.18
CA ARG A 537 -34.04 51.55 0.67
C ARG A 537 -34.41 51.95 -0.74
N LYS A 538 -34.49 53.25 -1.03
CA LYS A 538 -34.82 53.77 -2.36
C LYS A 538 -33.75 53.40 -3.39
N ASN A 539 -32.47 53.46 -3.02
CA ASN A 539 -31.38 53.05 -3.90
C ASN A 539 -31.48 51.57 -4.28
N ILE A 540 -31.74 50.69 -3.31
CA ILE A 540 -31.90 49.25 -3.55
C ILE A 540 -33.07 48.98 -4.49
N LEU A 541 -34.24 49.61 -4.26
CA LEU A 541 -35.40 49.44 -5.13
C LEU A 541 -35.10 49.91 -6.56
N ASN A 542 -34.44 51.07 -6.71
CA ASN A 542 -34.01 51.55 -8.02
C ASN A 542 -33.05 50.56 -8.72
N TRP A 543 -32.11 49.96 -7.98
CA TRP A 543 -31.19 48.97 -8.57
C TRP A 543 -31.93 47.74 -9.09
N ILE A 544 -32.93 47.25 -8.35
CA ILE A 544 -33.74 46.10 -8.75
C ILE A 544 -34.62 46.45 -9.97
N GLU A 545 -35.23 47.64 -9.98
CA GLU A 545 -36.03 48.13 -11.11
C GLU A 545 -35.17 48.29 -12.38
N GLU A 546 -33.97 48.88 -12.26
CA GLU A 546 -33.03 49.03 -13.38
C GLU A 546 -32.62 47.68 -13.99
N ASP A 547 -32.35 46.66 -13.16
CA ASP A 547 -31.95 45.33 -13.64
C ASP A 547 -33.10 44.59 -14.36
N TYR A 548 -34.33 44.73 -13.85
CA TYR A 548 -35.53 44.19 -14.49
C TYR A 548 -35.84 44.86 -15.85
N VAL A 549 -35.53 46.15 -15.99
CA VAL A 549 -35.72 46.88 -17.26
C VAL A 549 -34.67 46.46 -18.31
N ILE A 550 -33.46 46.10 -17.89
CA ILE A 550 -32.40 45.64 -18.81
C ILE A 550 -32.68 44.22 -19.33
N ASP A 551 -33.24 43.30 -18.52
CA ASP A 551 -33.51 41.90 -18.95
C ASP A 551 -34.66 41.78 -19.99
N LEU A 552 -35.50 42.82 -20.13
CA LEU A 552 -36.54 42.88 -21.17
C LEU A 552 -36.00 43.25 -22.57
N SER A 553 -34.76 43.74 -22.67
CA SER A 553 -34.16 44.15 -23.95
C SER A 553 -33.59 42.99 -24.78
N HIS A 554 -33.57 41.77 -24.24
CA HIS A 554 -33.17 40.54 -24.96
C HIS A 554 -34.37 39.75 -25.53
N LEU A 555 -35.58 40.31 -25.45
CA LEU A 555 -36.83 39.71 -25.95
C LEU A 555 -37.41 40.44 -27.18
N GLU A 556 -36.64 41.29 -27.85
CA GLU A 556 -36.99 41.86 -29.17
C GLU A 556 -36.40 41.07 -30.35
#